data_AF-A0A432MHD1-F1
#
_entry.id   AF-A0A432MHD1-F1
#
_cell.length_a   1.000
_cell.length_b   1.000
_cell.length_c   1.000
_cell.angle_alpha   90.00
_cell.angle_beta   90.00
_cell.angle_gamma   90.00
#
_symmetry.space_group_name_H-M   'P 1'
#
loop_
_entity.id
_entity.type
_entity.pdbx_description
1 polymer ?
#
loop_
_entity_poly.entity_id
_entity_poly.type
_entity_poly.pdbx_seq_one_letter_code
_entity_poly.pdbx_strand_id
1 'polypeptide(L)'
;MRLSWKLGRVAGIDLYVHATFFVMMAVLATAQRGVEAVLMVLALFGCVLLHELGHALTARRFGIPTEHITLYPIGGVARLHRMPREPGAELLIALAGPAVNVGIAATLFAGLAVVSALAPAMAAGSIGMVLGDLLRVNLLLACFNLLPIFPMDGGRVLRAMLSRPLGRLRATEIAAALGQALAMIAGGACVVAIVVTGQPLFLLHLALAAFIFLAAGGERGQVRAEELRLRASQAAPGYTWIDLGNGVWQLAPVILLDEPAPRPFRGARPWL
;
A
#
# COMPACT_ATOMS: atom_id res chain seq x y z
N MET A 1 -11.37 2.00 14.29
CA MET A 1 -10.88 1.16 15.43
C MET A 1 -11.96 0.31 16.09
N ARG A 2 -13.27 0.52 15.86
CA ARG A 2 -14.35 -0.21 16.58
C ARG A 2 -14.45 -1.73 16.32
N LEU A 3 -13.75 -2.28 15.33
CA LEU A 3 -13.80 -3.70 14.95
C LEU A 3 -12.41 -4.37 14.89
N SER A 4 -11.45 -3.83 15.63
CA SER A 4 -10.09 -4.37 15.71
C SER A 4 -9.80 -4.86 17.13
N TRP A 5 -9.28 -6.07 17.27
CA TRP A 5 -8.87 -6.63 18.56
C TRP A 5 -7.36 -6.61 18.71
N LYS A 6 -6.88 -6.22 19.89
CA LYS A 6 -5.46 -6.20 20.22
C LYS A 6 -4.98 -7.63 20.46
N LEU A 7 -4.00 -8.07 19.68
CA LEU A 7 -3.35 -9.37 19.83
C LEU A 7 -2.19 -9.32 20.85
N GLY A 8 -1.45 -8.21 20.89
CA GLY A 8 -0.28 -8.08 21.74
C GLY A 8 0.56 -6.86 21.40
N ARG A 9 1.80 -6.85 21.89
CA ARG A 9 2.80 -5.81 21.61
C ARG A 9 4.13 -6.47 21.27
N VAL A 10 4.72 -6.12 20.13
CA VAL A 10 6.02 -6.61 19.68
C VAL A 10 6.92 -5.42 19.39
N ALA A 11 8.12 -5.39 19.98
CA ALA A 11 9.09 -4.31 19.83
C ALA A 11 8.51 -2.89 20.09
N GLY A 12 7.52 -2.78 21.00
CA GLY A 12 6.85 -1.52 21.31
C GLY A 12 5.69 -1.14 20.38
N ILE A 13 5.39 -1.97 19.39
CA ILE A 13 4.32 -1.76 18.40
C ILE A 13 3.10 -2.59 18.80
N ASP A 14 1.94 -1.96 18.90
CA ASP A 14 0.69 -2.67 19.21
C ASP A 14 0.17 -3.41 17.97
N LEU A 15 -0.13 -4.70 18.12
CA LEU A 15 -0.62 -5.56 17.06
C LEU A 15 -2.13 -5.74 17.18
N TYR A 16 -2.84 -5.55 16.08
CA TYR A 16 -4.28 -5.70 15.98
C TYR A 16 -4.68 -6.64 14.86
N VAL A 17 -5.80 -7.32 15.03
CA VAL A 17 -6.48 -8.07 13.97
C VAL A 17 -7.86 -7.49 13.73
N HIS A 18 -8.22 -7.26 12.47
CA HIS A 18 -9.54 -6.77 12.11
C HIS A 18 -10.57 -7.90 12.09
N ALA A 19 -11.83 -7.61 12.41
CA ALA A 19 -12.87 -8.63 12.50
C ALA A 19 -13.12 -9.45 11.22
N THR A 20 -12.81 -8.87 10.07
CA THR A 20 -12.88 -9.55 8.77
C THR A 20 -11.94 -10.76 8.68
N PHE A 21 -10.88 -10.81 9.49
CA PHE A 21 -10.04 -12.01 9.63
C PHE A 21 -10.83 -13.21 10.14
N PHE A 22 -11.63 -13.03 11.19
CA PHE A 22 -12.43 -14.10 11.76
C PHE A 22 -13.55 -14.55 10.82
N VAL A 23 -14.11 -13.62 10.05
CA VAL A 23 -15.08 -13.95 8.98
C VAL A 23 -14.42 -14.86 7.93
N MET A 24 -13.22 -14.51 7.47
CA MET A 24 -12.46 -15.34 6.54
C MET A 24 -12.18 -16.74 7.13
N MET A 25 -11.84 -16.81 8.42
CA MET A 25 -11.61 -18.08 9.09
C MET A 25 -12.87 -18.92 9.23
N ALA A 26 -14.02 -18.30 9.52
CA ALA A 26 -15.30 -18.97 9.55
C ALA A 26 -15.67 -19.54 8.17
N VAL A 27 -15.45 -18.79 7.09
CA VAL A 27 -15.68 -19.25 5.71
C VAL A 27 -14.79 -20.45 5.36
N LEU A 28 -13.52 -20.43 5.78
CA LEU A 28 -12.62 -21.57 5.53
C LEU A 28 -13.00 -22.81 6.34
N ALA A 29 -13.46 -22.62 7.58
CA ALA A 29 -13.97 -23.70 8.41
C ALA A 29 -15.23 -24.34 7.81
N THR A 30 -16.18 -23.54 7.31
CA THR A 30 -17.41 -24.05 6.68
C THR A 30 -17.16 -24.68 5.31
N ALA A 31 -16.11 -24.26 4.60
CA ALA A 31 -15.67 -24.85 3.34
C ALA A 31 -14.96 -26.22 3.50
N GLN A 32 -14.92 -26.79 4.70
CA GLN A 32 -14.30 -28.10 5.03
C GLN A 32 -12.85 -28.24 4.53
N ARG A 33 -12.08 -27.15 4.53
CA ARG A 33 -10.70 -27.10 3.99
C ARG A 33 -9.65 -27.77 4.90
N GLY A 34 -10.07 -28.46 5.96
CA GLY A 34 -9.20 -29.15 6.91
C GLY A 34 -8.39 -28.22 7.83
N VAL A 35 -7.74 -28.80 8.84
CA VAL A 35 -6.87 -28.07 9.79
C VAL A 35 -5.66 -27.46 9.07
N GLU A 36 -5.16 -28.11 8.03
CA GLU A 36 -4.01 -27.65 7.25
C GLU A 36 -4.25 -26.28 6.59
N ALA A 37 -5.46 -26.01 6.08
CA ALA A 37 -5.79 -24.70 5.51
C ALA A 37 -5.84 -23.59 6.56
N VAL A 38 -6.32 -23.90 7.77
CA VAL A 38 -6.32 -22.94 8.89
C VAL A 38 -4.88 -22.62 9.29
N LEU A 39 -4.04 -23.65 9.45
CA LEU A 39 -2.62 -23.47 9.76
C LEU A 39 -1.89 -22.68 8.67
N MET A 40 -2.19 -22.95 7.40
CA MET A 40 -1.64 -22.21 6.27
C MET A 40 -2.00 -20.73 6.35
N VAL A 41 -3.28 -20.40 6.57
CA VAL A 41 -3.71 -19.00 6.67
C VAL A 41 -3.08 -18.30 7.87
N LEU A 42 -2.98 -18.97 9.01
CA LEU A 42 -2.28 -18.43 10.19
C LEU A 42 -0.79 -18.18 9.88
N ALA A 43 -0.12 -19.10 9.19
CA ALA A 43 1.26 -18.96 8.78
C ALA A 43 1.44 -17.81 7.77
N LEU A 44 0.53 -17.66 6.80
CA LEU A 44 0.53 -16.54 5.85
C LEU A 44 0.36 -15.19 6.55
N PHE A 45 -0.53 -15.11 7.54
CA PHE A 45 -0.68 -13.91 8.37
C PHE A 45 0.57 -13.63 9.19
N GLY A 46 1.23 -14.67 9.70
CA GLY A 46 2.55 -14.55 10.33
C GLY A 46 3.60 -13.96 9.37
N CYS A 47 3.64 -14.42 8.12
CA CYS A 47 4.57 -13.90 7.11
C CYS A 47 4.29 -12.43 6.79
N VAL A 48 3.02 -12.05 6.59
CA VAL A 48 2.61 -10.65 6.37
C VAL A 48 2.92 -9.79 7.60
N LEU A 49 2.71 -10.30 8.81
CA LEU A 49 3.08 -9.57 10.04
C LEU A 49 4.59 -9.33 10.11
N LEU A 50 5.41 -10.35 9.82
CA LEU A 50 6.86 -10.23 9.80
C LEU A 50 7.33 -9.24 8.73
N HIS A 51 6.69 -9.24 7.56
CA HIS A 51 6.89 -8.25 6.50
C HIS A 51 6.68 -6.81 7.00
N GLU A 52 5.51 -6.53 7.60
CA GLU A 52 5.19 -5.22 8.17
C GLU A 52 6.15 -4.82 9.29
N LEU A 53 6.55 -5.78 10.13
CA LEU A 53 7.56 -5.57 11.16
C LEU A 53 8.92 -5.20 10.56
N GLY A 54 9.29 -5.76 9.40
CA GLY A 54 10.49 -5.38 8.65
C GLY A 54 10.52 -3.88 8.33
N HIS A 55 9.41 -3.36 7.80
CA HIS A 55 9.25 -1.92 7.55
C HIS A 55 9.33 -1.11 8.85
N ALA A 56 8.56 -1.49 9.87
CA ALA A 56 8.44 -0.75 11.11
C ALA A 56 9.76 -0.67 11.88
N LEU A 57 10.47 -1.80 12.00
CA LEU A 57 11.77 -1.87 12.68
C LEU A 57 12.85 -1.08 11.93
N THR A 58 12.81 -1.07 10.60
CA THR A 58 13.74 -0.27 9.79
C THR A 58 13.42 1.22 9.93
N ALA A 59 12.15 1.61 9.86
CA ALA A 59 11.71 2.99 10.05
C ALA A 59 12.11 3.55 11.43
N ARG A 60 12.05 2.70 12.45
CA ARG A 60 12.47 3.06 13.81
C ARG A 60 13.96 3.42 13.90
N ARG A 61 14.82 2.83 13.06
CA ARG A 61 16.25 3.22 12.98
C ARG A 61 16.45 4.63 12.42
N PHE A 62 15.49 5.15 11.66
CA PHE A 62 15.45 6.52 11.18
C PHE A 62 14.65 7.47 12.10
N GLY A 63 14.37 7.05 13.34
CA GLY A 63 13.64 7.87 14.32
C GLY A 63 12.16 8.05 13.99
N ILE A 64 11.57 7.17 13.18
CA ILE A 64 10.15 7.20 12.83
C ILE A 64 9.42 6.13 13.66
N PRO A 65 8.62 6.52 14.67
CA PRO A 65 7.85 5.55 15.43
C PRO A 65 6.69 4.99 14.61
N THR A 66 6.37 3.72 14.87
CA THR A 66 5.18 3.04 14.35
C THR A 66 4.19 2.88 15.51
N GLU A 67 2.96 3.35 15.33
CA GLU A 67 1.96 3.34 16.41
C GLU A 67 1.37 1.95 16.60
N HIS A 68 0.88 1.35 15.51
CA HIS A 68 0.25 0.03 15.52
C HIS A 68 0.24 -0.60 14.13
N ILE A 69 0.17 -1.94 14.11
CA ILE A 69 -0.01 -2.75 12.89
C ILE A 69 -1.37 -3.43 12.99
N THR A 70 -2.20 -3.30 11.95
CA THR A 70 -3.50 -3.99 11.87
C THR A 70 -3.49 -4.98 10.71
N LEU A 71 -3.82 -6.23 10.98
CA LEU A 71 -3.93 -7.29 9.98
C LEU A 71 -5.36 -7.37 9.42
N TYR A 72 -5.46 -7.35 8.09
CA TYR A 72 -6.67 -7.52 7.30
C TYR A 72 -6.55 -8.76 6.39
N PRO A 73 -7.66 -9.34 5.90
CA PRO A 73 -7.66 -10.42 4.90
C PRO A 73 -6.82 -10.13 3.64
N ILE A 74 -6.77 -8.86 3.25
CA ILE A 74 -6.07 -8.41 2.05
C ILE A 74 -4.59 -8.04 2.29
N GLY A 75 -4.11 -8.07 3.53
CA GLY A 75 -2.74 -7.68 3.89
C GLY A 75 -2.62 -7.04 5.27
N GLY A 76 -1.42 -6.61 5.63
CA GLY A 76 -1.14 -5.82 6.82
C GLY A 76 -1.20 -4.33 6.51
N VAL A 77 -1.59 -3.52 7.49
CA VAL A 77 -1.45 -2.06 7.41
C VAL A 77 -0.70 -1.58 8.65
N ALA A 78 0.56 -1.18 8.45
CA ALA A 78 1.36 -0.50 9.47
C ALA A 78 1.05 1.02 9.45
N ARG A 79 0.61 1.56 10.60
CA ARG A 79 0.46 3.02 10.77
C ARG A 79 1.78 3.63 11.23
N LEU A 80 2.54 4.14 10.27
CA LEU A 80 3.71 4.98 10.51
C LEU A 80 3.27 6.43 10.79
N HIS A 81 3.91 7.08 11.76
CA HIS A 81 3.58 8.48 12.13
C HIS A 81 3.82 9.46 10.97
N ARG A 82 4.87 9.21 10.18
CA ARG A 82 5.20 9.93 8.95
C ARG A 82 6.05 9.05 8.05
N MET A 83 6.00 9.27 6.74
CA MET A 83 7.01 8.69 5.84
C MET A 83 8.28 9.58 5.86
N PRO A 84 9.48 8.99 5.77
CA PRO A 84 10.69 9.78 5.60
C PRO A 84 10.65 10.57 4.31
N ARG A 85 11.23 11.77 4.35
CA ARG A 85 11.40 12.64 3.17
C ARG A 85 12.71 12.37 2.44
N GLU A 86 13.71 11.86 3.16
CA GLU A 86 14.99 11.48 2.59
C GLU A 86 14.83 10.24 1.70
N PRO A 87 15.17 10.34 0.40
CA PRO A 87 14.97 9.22 -0.53
C PRO A 87 15.72 7.95 -0.11
N GLY A 88 16.90 8.06 0.48
CA GLY A 88 17.68 6.91 0.95
C GLY A 88 16.99 6.16 2.10
N ALA A 89 16.44 6.89 3.07
CA ALA A 89 15.70 6.30 4.18
C ALA A 89 14.41 5.62 3.69
N GLU A 90 13.68 6.29 2.78
CA GLU A 90 12.46 5.72 2.18
C GLU A 90 12.75 4.44 1.39
N LEU A 91 13.84 4.42 0.60
CA LEU A 91 14.28 3.25 -0.14
C LEU A 91 14.57 2.05 0.78
N LEU A 92 15.36 2.28 1.84
CA LEU A 92 15.73 1.21 2.78
C LEU A 92 14.52 0.67 3.53
N ILE A 93 13.60 1.54 3.95
CA ILE A 93 12.36 1.12 4.60
C ILE A 93 11.49 0.32 3.63
N ALA A 94 11.30 0.79 2.41
CA ALA A 94 10.48 0.09 1.40
C ALA A 94 11.04 -1.28 1.03
N LEU A 95 12.37 -1.45 1.01
CA LEU A 95 13.00 -2.75 0.74
C LEU A 95 12.96 -3.71 1.95
N ALA A 96 12.76 -3.20 3.17
CA ALA A 96 12.86 -4.01 4.38
C ALA A 96 11.80 -5.12 4.46
N GLY A 97 10.54 -4.84 4.12
CA GLY A 97 9.48 -5.84 4.10
C GLY A 97 9.75 -6.95 3.08
N PRO A 98 9.97 -6.64 1.78
CA PRO A 98 10.35 -7.63 0.79
C PRO A 98 11.60 -8.45 1.17
N ALA A 99 12.60 -7.82 1.79
CA ALA A 99 13.79 -8.51 2.28
C ALA A 99 13.46 -9.54 3.39
N VAL A 100 12.52 -9.24 4.28
CA VAL A 100 12.03 -10.22 5.26
C VAL A 100 11.40 -11.43 4.57
N ASN A 101 10.56 -11.21 3.55
CA ASN A 101 9.94 -12.32 2.82
C ASN A 101 10.97 -13.20 2.10
N VAL A 102 11.98 -12.58 1.49
CA VAL A 102 13.11 -13.31 0.89
C VAL A 102 13.87 -14.10 1.95
N GLY A 103 14.11 -13.54 3.14
CA GLY A 103 14.74 -14.24 4.25
C GLY A 103 13.92 -15.43 4.75
N ILE A 104 12.59 -15.28 4.87
CA ILE A 104 11.67 -16.36 5.20
C ILE A 104 11.73 -17.45 4.13
N ALA A 105 11.67 -17.08 2.85
CA ALA A 105 11.77 -18.02 1.74
C ALA A 105 13.10 -18.78 1.76
N ALA A 106 14.23 -18.11 1.95
CA ALA A 106 15.54 -18.76 2.05
C ALA A 106 15.59 -19.77 3.21
N THR A 107 15.01 -19.41 4.36
CA THR A 107 14.93 -20.29 5.53
C THR A 107 14.05 -21.52 5.27
N LEU A 108 12.89 -21.32 4.65
CA LEU A 108 11.98 -22.42 4.27
C LEU A 108 12.62 -23.34 3.22
N PHE A 109 13.36 -22.79 2.26
CA PHE A 109 14.07 -23.56 1.25
C PHE A 109 15.13 -24.47 1.88
N ALA A 110 15.97 -23.90 2.76
CA ALA A 110 16.97 -24.66 3.50
C ALA A 110 16.33 -25.74 4.38
N GLY A 111 15.25 -25.40 5.09
CA GLY A 111 14.50 -26.35 5.91
C GLY A 111 13.91 -27.49 5.10
N LEU A 112 13.32 -27.20 3.94
CA LEU A 112 12.76 -28.21 3.05
C LEU A 112 13.86 -29.13 2.50
N ALA A 113 15.03 -28.60 2.15
CA ALA A 113 16.17 -29.40 1.70
C ALA A 113 16.65 -30.37 2.79
N VAL A 114 16.73 -29.91 4.04
CA VAL A 114 17.08 -30.75 5.19
C VAL A 114 16.03 -31.83 5.43
N VAL A 115 14.74 -31.49 5.45
CA VAL A 115 13.66 -32.48 5.65
C VAL A 115 13.63 -33.50 4.50
N SER A 116 13.88 -33.05 3.26
CA SER A 116 13.96 -33.95 2.10
C SER A 116 15.12 -34.94 2.20
N ALA A 117 16.26 -34.52 2.77
CA ALA A 117 17.41 -35.39 2.96
C ALA A 117 17.25 -36.37 4.15
N LEU A 118 16.70 -35.90 5.27
CA LEU A 118 16.64 -36.67 6.52
C LEU A 118 15.34 -37.48 6.69
N ALA A 119 14.24 -37.00 6.12
CA ALA A 119 12.93 -37.63 6.24
C ALA A 119 12.14 -37.54 4.92
N PRO A 120 12.56 -38.26 3.85
CA PRO A 120 11.95 -38.14 2.52
C PRO A 120 10.43 -38.39 2.51
N ALA A 121 9.94 -39.32 3.34
CA ALA A 121 8.51 -39.61 3.47
C ALA A 121 7.72 -38.42 4.07
N MET A 122 8.31 -37.67 5.01
CA MET A 122 7.69 -36.47 5.58
C MET A 122 7.72 -35.31 4.58
N ALA A 123 8.82 -35.18 3.82
CA ALA A 123 8.94 -34.19 2.75
C ALA A 123 7.95 -34.43 1.60
N ALA A 124 7.65 -35.70 1.28
CA ALA A 124 6.64 -36.06 0.30
C ALA A 124 5.19 -35.94 0.85
N GLY A 125 5.03 -35.82 2.17
CA GLY A 125 3.75 -35.68 2.84
C GLY A 125 3.25 -34.23 2.94
N SER A 126 2.23 -34.02 3.77
CA SER A 126 1.60 -32.69 3.92
C SER A 126 2.52 -31.61 4.47
N ILE A 127 3.48 -31.98 5.32
CA ILE A 127 4.47 -31.03 5.86
C ILE A 127 5.30 -30.41 4.73
N GLY A 128 5.83 -31.23 3.82
CA GLY A 128 6.61 -30.71 2.69
C GLY A 128 5.79 -29.88 1.72
N MET A 129 4.52 -30.25 1.50
CA MET A 129 3.59 -29.43 0.71
C MET A 129 3.36 -28.05 1.35
N VAL A 130 3.08 -27.99 2.65
CA VAL A 130 2.86 -26.73 3.39
C VAL A 130 4.12 -25.86 3.38
N LEU A 131 5.30 -26.44 3.62
CA LEU A 131 6.57 -25.70 3.57
C LEU A 131 6.84 -25.16 2.15
N GLY A 132 6.60 -25.98 1.12
CA GLY A 132 6.74 -25.59 -0.28
C GLY A 132 5.76 -24.50 -0.70
N ASP A 133 4.52 -24.54 -0.21
CA ASP A 133 3.52 -23.48 -0.43
C ASP A 133 3.92 -22.18 0.25
N LEU A 134 4.33 -22.21 1.52
CA LEU A 134 4.80 -21.03 2.23
C LEU A 134 6.03 -20.41 1.57
N LEU A 135 6.94 -21.24 1.07
CA LEU A 135 8.10 -20.80 0.29
C LEU A 135 7.64 -20.02 -0.95
N ARG A 136 6.78 -20.65 -1.76
CA ARG A 136 6.25 -20.04 -3.00
C ARG A 136 5.52 -18.73 -2.71
N VAL A 137 4.67 -18.69 -1.68
CA VAL A 137 3.92 -17.48 -1.34
C VAL A 137 4.84 -16.37 -0.85
N ASN A 138 5.87 -16.65 -0.05
CA ASN A 138 6.81 -15.60 0.38
C ASN A 138 7.58 -15.00 -0.80
N LEU A 139 8.04 -15.83 -1.74
CA LEU A 139 8.65 -15.35 -2.98
C LEU A 139 7.66 -14.52 -3.80
N LEU A 140 6.41 -14.98 -3.93
CA LEU A 140 5.35 -14.27 -4.63
C LEU A 140 5.08 -12.91 -3.99
N LEU A 141 4.92 -12.87 -2.67
CA LEU A 141 4.72 -11.62 -1.92
C LEU A 141 5.90 -10.66 -2.09
N ALA A 142 7.14 -11.15 -2.08
CA ALA A 142 8.31 -10.30 -2.31
C ALA A 142 8.32 -9.73 -3.73
N CYS A 143 8.08 -10.56 -4.74
CA CYS A 143 8.02 -10.14 -6.14
C CYS A 143 6.89 -9.14 -6.40
N PHE A 144 5.67 -9.41 -5.90
CA PHE A 144 4.53 -8.50 -6.05
C PHE A 144 4.77 -7.17 -5.34
N ASN A 145 5.31 -7.20 -4.12
CA ASN A 145 5.62 -5.97 -3.40
C ASN A 145 6.79 -5.20 -4.01
N LEU A 146 7.67 -5.82 -4.81
CA LEU A 146 8.73 -5.12 -5.54
C LEU A 146 8.30 -4.59 -6.91
N LEU A 147 7.04 -4.78 -7.32
CA LEU A 147 6.54 -4.16 -8.55
C LEU A 147 6.63 -2.63 -8.45
N PRO A 148 7.17 -1.93 -9.46
CA PRO A 148 7.48 -0.50 -9.40
C PRO A 148 6.24 0.38 -9.61
N ILE A 149 5.19 0.13 -8.84
CA ILE A 149 3.87 0.75 -8.96
C ILE A 149 3.23 0.92 -7.59
N PHE A 150 2.44 1.96 -7.39
CA PHE A 150 1.61 2.05 -6.18
C PHE A 150 0.39 1.13 -6.26
N PRO A 151 -0.13 0.62 -5.11
CA PRO A 151 0.29 0.90 -3.72
C PRO A 151 1.47 0.07 -3.17
N MET A 152 2.11 -0.77 -3.98
CA MET A 152 3.15 -1.71 -3.57
C MET A 152 4.44 -1.00 -3.12
N ASP A 153 5.27 -1.69 -2.34
CA ASP A 153 6.54 -1.13 -1.83
C ASP A 153 7.51 -0.73 -2.94
N GLY A 154 7.50 -1.45 -4.06
CA GLY A 154 8.27 -1.16 -5.25
C GLY A 154 7.88 0.18 -5.87
N GLY A 155 6.64 0.63 -5.70
CA GLY A 155 6.22 1.99 -6.01
C GLY A 155 6.95 3.03 -5.15
N ARG A 156 7.16 2.73 -3.86
CA ARG A 156 7.96 3.58 -2.95
C ARG A 156 9.45 3.53 -3.30
N VAL A 157 9.97 2.37 -3.69
CA VAL A 157 11.34 2.21 -4.21
C VAL A 157 11.53 3.08 -5.46
N LEU A 158 10.64 2.95 -6.44
CA LEU A 158 10.67 3.76 -7.66
C LEU A 158 10.58 5.26 -7.33
N ARG A 159 9.64 5.64 -6.44
CA ARG A 159 9.49 7.02 -5.98
C ARG A 159 10.79 7.53 -5.38
N ALA A 160 11.42 6.78 -4.48
CA ALA A 160 12.68 7.16 -3.84
C ALA A 160 13.81 7.34 -4.87
N MET A 161 13.94 6.43 -5.84
CA MET A 161 14.95 6.52 -6.89
C MET A 161 14.76 7.76 -7.80
N LEU A 162 13.52 8.08 -8.13
CA LEU A 162 13.18 9.21 -9.00
C LEU A 162 13.09 10.56 -8.27
N SER A 163 13.00 10.56 -6.93
CA SER A 163 12.78 11.78 -6.15
C SER A 163 13.95 12.76 -6.22
N ARG A 164 15.19 12.28 -6.39
CA ARG A 164 16.37 13.16 -6.55
C ARG A 164 16.32 13.99 -7.84
N PRO A 165 16.18 13.38 -9.04
CA PRO A 165 16.15 14.14 -10.29
C PRO A 165 14.82 14.85 -10.57
N LEU A 166 13.68 14.31 -10.12
CA LEU A 166 12.35 14.80 -10.54
C LEU A 166 11.55 15.49 -9.43
N GLY A 167 11.99 15.40 -8.18
CA GLY A 167 11.21 15.79 -7.02
C GLY A 167 10.18 14.73 -6.59
N ARG A 168 9.86 14.72 -5.30
CA ARG A 168 8.98 13.72 -4.65
C ARG A 168 7.59 13.65 -5.27
N LEU A 169 7.00 14.79 -5.62
CA LEU A 169 5.66 14.83 -6.21
C LEU A 169 5.63 14.14 -7.57
N ARG A 170 6.46 14.57 -8.53
CA ARG A 170 6.52 13.95 -9.86
C ARG A 170 6.84 12.46 -9.78
N ALA A 171 7.79 12.08 -8.92
CA ALA A 171 8.15 10.68 -8.72
C ALA A 171 6.95 9.85 -8.23
N THR A 172 6.11 10.41 -7.36
CA THR A 172 4.85 9.80 -6.92
C THR A 172 3.84 9.70 -8.06
N GLU A 173 3.71 10.75 -8.86
CA GLU A 173 2.78 10.78 -10.01
C GLU A 173 3.11 9.71 -11.04
N ILE A 174 4.41 9.50 -11.33
CA ILE A 174 4.86 8.45 -12.25
C ILE A 174 4.51 7.05 -11.68
N ALA A 175 4.90 6.77 -10.43
CA ALA A 175 4.63 5.47 -9.81
C ALA A 175 3.12 5.18 -9.67
N ALA A 176 2.32 6.22 -9.39
CA ALA A 176 0.86 6.11 -9.32
C ALA A 176 0.24 5.89 -10.70
N ALA A 177 0.69 6.63 -11.72
CA ALA A 177 0.20 6.50 -13.09
C ALA A 177 0.48 5.10 -13.66
N LEU A 178 1.67 4.54 -13.40
CA LEU A 178 1.98 3.17 -13.79
C LEU A 178 1.05 2.15 -13.12
N GLY A 179 0.77 2.31 -11.82
CA GLY A 179 -0.16 1.46 -11.09
C GLY A 179 -1.60 1.57 -11.62
N GLN A 180 -2.06 2.79 -11.90
CA GLN A 180 -3.38 3.04 -12.49
C GLN A 180 -3.50 2.47 -13.91
N ALA A 181 -2.47 2.62 -14.74
CA ALA A 181 -2.45 2.06 -16.08
C ALA A 181 -2.53 0.54 -16.06
N LEU A 182 -1.72 -0.11 -15.22
CA LEU A 182 -1.76 -1.57 -15.07
C LEU A 182 -3.13 -2.04 -14.55
N ALA A 183 -3.69 -1.35 -13.55
CA ALA A 183 -5.00 -1.66 -13.01
C ALA A 183 -6.12 -1.51 -14.05
N MET A 184 -6.07 -0.49 -14.91
CA MET A 184 -7.03 -0.33 -16.01
C MET A 184 -6.91 -1.46 -17.04
N ILE A 185 -5.69 -1.85 -17.42
CA ILE A 185 -5.46 -2.96 -18.36
C ILE A 185 -5.97 -4.28 -17.77
N ALA A 186 -5.58 -4.59 -16.53
CA ALA A 186 -6.00 -5.82 -15.85
C ALA A 186 -7.52 -5.84 -15.61
N GLY A 187 -8.12 -4.72 -15.19
CA GLY A 187 -9.56 -4.57 -15.00
C GLY A 187 -10.32 -4.74 -16.32
N GLY A 188 -9.87 -4.12 -17.40
CA GLY A 188 -10.45 -4.29 -18.73
C GLY A 188 -10.40 -5.74 -19.22
N ALA A 189 -9.26 -6.42 -19.03
CA ALA A 189 -9.12 -7.84 -19.32
C ALA A 189 -10.09 -8.71 -18.48
N CYS A 190 -10.29 -8.37 -17.20
CA CYS A 190 -11.28 -9.05 -16.36
C CYS A 190 -12.71 -8.85 -16.88
N VAL A 191 -13.08 -7.64 -17.33
CA VAL A 191 -14.40 -7.39 -17.93
C VAL A 191 -14.61 -8.24 -19.17
N VAL A 192 -13.63 -8.28 -20.09
CA VAL A 192 -13.69 -9.14 -21.27
C VAL A 192 -13.82 -10.61 -20.88
N ALA A 193 -13.03 -11.07 -19.91
CA ALA A 193 -13.08 -12.45 -19.42
C ALA A 193 -14.46 -12.80 -18.82
N ILE A 194 -15.09 -11.90 -18.06
CA ILE A 194 -16.45 -12.08 -17.54
C ILE A 194 -17.44 -12.27 -18.68
N VAL A 195 -17.39 -11.41 -19.70
CA VAL A 195 -18.32 -11.46 -20.84
C VAL A 195 -18.13 -12.72 -21.67
N VAL A 196 -16.89 -13.14 -21.91
CA VAL A 196 -16.57 -14.30 -22.76
C VAL A 196 -16.81 -15.63 -22.05
N THR A 197 -16.45 -15.72 -20.76
CA THR A 197 -16.44 -17.00 -20.03
C THR A 197 -17.64 -17.18 -19.09
N GLY A 198 -18.32 -16.10 -18.72
CA GLY A 198 -19.37 -16.11 -17.71
C GLY A 198 -18.89 -16.42 -16.28
N GLN A 199 -17.57 -16.50 -16.04
CA GLN A 199 -17.05 -16.91 -14.74
C GLN A 199 -17.09 -15.77 -13.72
N PRO A 200 -17.82 -15.92 -12.59
CA PRO A 200 -17.98 -14.86 -11.60
C PRO A 200 -16.70 -14.57 -10.79
N LEU A 201 -15.71 -15.49 -10.78
CA LEU A 201 -14.44 -15.29 -10.07
C LEU A 201 -13.64 -14.08 -10.57
N PHE A 202 -13.83 -13.67 -11.83
CA PHE A 202 -13.22 -12.46 -12.36
C PHE A 202 -13.76 -11.17 -11.71
N LEU A 203 -14.92 -11.21 -11.03
CA LEU A 203 -15.41 -10.06 -10.25
C LEU A 203 -14.48 -9.72 -9.08
N LEU A 204 -13.89 -10.72 -8.43
CA LEU A 204 -12.92 -10.49 -7.35
C LEU A 204 -11.63 -9.86 -7.89
N HIS A 205 -11.17 -10.30 -9.05
CA HIS A 205 -10.00 -9.73 -9.72
C HIS A 205 -10.27 -8.30 -10.20
N LEU A 206 -11.48 -8.02 -10.69
CA LEU A 206 -11.93 -6.68 -11.03
C LEU A 206 -11.97 -5.77 -9.81
N ALA A 207 -12.47 -6.26 -8.67
CA ALA A 207 -12.47 -5.52 -7.41
C ALA A 207 -11.04 -5.22 -6.93
N LEU A 208 -10.11 -6.18 -7.07
CA LEU A 208 -8.69 -5.97 -6.78
C LEU A 208 -8.08 -4.91 -7.69
N ALA A 209 -8.35 -4.95 -9.01
CA ALA A 209 -7.88 -3.95 -9.95
C ALA A 209 -8.41 -2.55 -9.59
N ALA A 210 -9.71 -2.44 -9.26
CA ALA A 210 -10.30 -1.19 -8.79
C ALA A 210 -9.64 -0.68 -7.50
N PHE A 211 -9.36 -1.58 -6.54
CA PHE A 211 -8.63 -1.23 -5.32
C PHE A 211 -7.24 -0.68 -5.63
N ILE A 212 -6.46 -1.34 -6.49
CA ILE A 212 -5.12 -0.86 -6.90
C ILE A 212 -5.21 0.53 -7.54
N PHE A 213 -6.17 0.73 -8.45
CA PHE A 213 -6.37 2.03 -9.12
C PHE A 213 -6.67 3.15 -8.12
N LEU A 214 -7.58 2.91 -7.17
CA LEU A 214 -7.99 3.87 -6.16
C LEU A 214 -6.86 4.14 -5.16
N ALA A 215 -6.14 3.09 -4.72
CA ALA A 215 -5.04 3.21 -3.78
C ALA A 215 -3.86 3.99 -4.38
N ALA A 216 -3.52 3.75 -5.65
CA ALA A 216 -2.51 4.52 -6.37
C ALA A 216 -2.91 6.00 -6.51
N GLY A 217 -4.18 6.28 -6.84
CA GLY A 217 -4.72 7.63 -6.87
C GLY A 217 -4.69 8.33 -5.50
N GLY A 218 -4.95 7.57 -4.43
CA GLY A 218 -4.88 8.04 -3.04
C GLY A 218 -3.48 8.49 -2.64
N GLU A 219 -2.44 7.71 -2.95
CA GLU A 219 -1.04 8.07 -2.70
C GLU A 219 -0.65 9.38 -3.41
N ARG A 220 -1.03 9.53 -4.69
CA ARG A 220 -0.82 10.77 -5.44
C ARG A 220 -1.50 11.97 -4.76
N GLY A 221 -2.76 11.82 -4.38
CA GLY A 221 -3.54 12.87 -3.71
C GLY A 221 -2.94 13.29 -2.37
N GLN A 222 -2.50 12.31 -1.57
CA GLN A 222 -1.90 12.56 -0.25
C GLN A 222 -0.59 13.34 -0.36
N VAL A 223 0.33 12.92 -1.24
CA VAL A 223 1.62 13.61 -1.43
C VAL A 223 1.40 15.02 -1.99
N ARG A 224 0.46 15.21 -2.93
CA ARG A 224 0.15 16.53 -3.47
C ARG A 224 -0.38 17.47 -2.39
N ALA A 225 -1.28 17.00 -1.54
CA ALA A 225 -1.81 17.78 -0.43
C ALA A 225 -0.72 18.13 0.61
N GLU A 226 0.19 17.20 0.91
CA GLU A 226 1.33 17.45 1.81
C GLU A 226 2.27 18.53 1.26
N GLU A 227 2.65 18.43 -0.02
CA GLU A 227 3.53 19.41 -0.68
C GLU A 227 2.89 20.81 -0.74
N LEU A 228 1.59 20.88 -1.03
CA LEU A 228 0.84 22.15 -0.99
C LEU A 228 0.85 22.79 0.41
N ARG A 229 0.60 21.99 1.46
CA ARG A 229 0.59 22.48 2.85
C ARG A 229 1.95 23.03 3.27
N LEU A 230 3.03 22.33 2.93
CA LEU A 230 4.37 22.76 3.29
C LEU A 230 4.78 24.04 2.56
N ARG A 231 4.46 24.14 1.28
CA ARG A 231 4.71 25.36 0.51
C ARG A 231 3.90 26.53 1.03
N ALA A 232 2.63 26.32 1.36
CA ALA A 232 1.80 27.34 2.00
C ALA A 232 2.41 27.84 3.33
N SER A 233 2.97 26.93 4.14
CA SER A 233 3.66 27.32 5.39
C SER A 233 4.96 28.11 5.18
N GLN A 234 5.55 28.03 3.98
CA GLN A 234 6.80 28.72 3.62
C GLN A 234 6.56 29.99 2.81
N ALA A 235 5.33 30.28 2.40
CA ALA A 235 5.03 31.44 1.58
C ALA A 235 5.12 32.74 2.41
N ALA A 236 5.72 33.78 1.83
CA ALA A 236 5.70 35.11 2.42
C ALA A 236 4.26 35.66 2.47
N PRO A 237 3.91 36.52 3.46
CA PRO A 237 2.60 37.15 3.51
C PRO A 237 2.25 37.85 2.19
N GLY A 238 1.04 37.62 1.67
CA GLY A 238 0.60 38.18 0.38
C GLY A 238 1.10 37.41 -0.85
N TYR A 239 1.74 36.26 -0.68
CA TYR A 239 2.17 35.38 -1.76
C TYR A 239 1.62 33.96 -1.59
N THR A 240 1.46 33.24 -2.70
CA THR A 240 1.11 31.82 -2.73
C THR A 240 1.97 31.09 -3.75
N TRP A 241 2.21 29.81 -3.50
CA TRP A 241 2.89 28.96 -4.47
C TRP A 241 1.88 28.40 -5.46
N ILE A 242 2.12 28.63 -6.75
CA ILE A 242 1.37 28.02 -7.85
C ILE A 242 2.17 26.89 -8.48
N ASP A 243 1.50 25.77 -8.73
CA ASP A 243 2.04 24.62 -9.47
C ASP A 243 1.90 24.92 -10.97
N LEU A 244 3.02 25.12 -11.64
CA LEU A 244 3.06 25.36 -13.09
C LEU A 244 3.02 24.06 -13.90
N GLY A 245 2.86 22.91 -13.22
CA GLY A 245 2.95 21.61 -13.83
C GLY A 245 4.39 21.13 -13.92
N ASN A 246 4.54 19.82 -14.15
CA ASN A 246 5.83 19.15 -14.07
C ASN A 246 6.54 19.55 -12.77
N GLY A 247 5.93 19.51 -11.58
CA GLY A 247 6.62 19.84 -10.32
C GLY A 247 7.46 21.15 -10.29
N VAL A 248 7.21 22.09 -11.21
CA VAL A 248 7.80 23.42 -11.23
C VAL A 248 6.83 24.30 -10.49
N TRP A 249 7.35 25.05 -9.54
CA TRP A 249 6.53 25.89 -8.68
C TRP A 249 7.06 27.31 -8.72
N GLN A 250 6.13 28.24 -8.75
CA GLN A 250 6.43 29.66 -8.76
C GLN A 250 5.69 30.36 -7.62
N LEU A 251 6.34 31.33 -7.00
CA LEU A 251 5.72 32.20 -6.03
C LEU A 251 4.96 33.30 -6.79
N ALA A 252 3.66 33.44 -6.53
CA ALA A 252 2.78 34.43 -7.15
C ALA A 252 2.11 35.31 -6.08
N PRO A 253 1.94 36.62 -6.31
CA PRO A 253 1.25 37.49 -5.38
C PRO A 253 -0.25 37.14 -5.29
N VAL A 254 -0.81 37.17 -4.08
CA VAL A 254 -2.24 37.03 -3.84
C VAL A 254 -2.88 38.40 -4.03
N ILE A 255 -3.59 38.56 -5.14
CA ILE A 255 -4.36 39.78 -5.43
C ILE A 255 -5.79 39.54 -4.94
N LEU A 256 -6.17 40.19 -3.84
CA LEU A 256 -7.56 40.28 -3.42
C LEU A 256 -8.25 41.28 -4.35
N LEU A 257 -9.10 40.77 -5.24
CA LEU A 257 -10.00 41.64 -6.00
C LEU A 257 -11.13 42.03 -5.05
N ASP A 258 -11.20 43.29 -4.66
CA ASP A 258 -12.40 43.83 -4.02
C ASP A 258 -13.57 43.60 -5.00
N GLU A 259 -14.57 42.83 -4.58
CA GLU A 259 -15.80 42.77 -5.37
C GLU A 259 -16.36 44.19 -5.48
N PRO A 260 -16.66 44.68 -6.70
CA PRO A 260 -17.26 45.99 -6.83
C PRO A 260 -18.57 45.98 -6.05
N ALA A 261 -18.70 46.91 -5.07
CA ALA A 261 -19.88 47.05 -4.25
C ALA A 261 -21.15 46.90 -5.11
N PRO A 262 -22.14 46.07 -4.70
CA PRO A 262 -23.33 45.83 -5.51
C PRO A 262 -23.93 47.18 -5.90
N ARG A 263 -23.96 47.47 -7.21
CA ARG A 263 -24.51 48.73 -7.71
C ARG A 263 -25.92 48.85 -7.15
N PRO A 264 -26.29 49.95 -6.46
CA PRO A 264 -27.65 50.12 -6.00
C PRO A 264 -28.56 50.01 -7.22
N PHE A 265 -29.49 49.07 -7.16
CA PHE A 265 -30.48 48.81 -8.19
C PHE A 265 -31.23 50.14 -8.40
N ARG A 266 -30.91 50.88 -9.48
CA ARG A 266 -31.69 52.07 -9.85
C ARG A 266 -33.06 51.54 -10.26
N GLY A 267 -34.04 51.69 -9.34
CA GLY A 267 -35.42 51.34 -9.59
C GLY A 267 -35.87 51.87 -10.95
N ALA A 268 -36.51 51.00 -11.72
CA ALA A 268 -37.11 51.35 -12.99
C ALA A 268 -38.01 52.58 -12.80
N ARG A 269 -37.77 53.63 -13.60
CA ARG A 269 -38.72 54.74 -13.71
C ARG A 269 -40.04 54.16 -14.25
N PRO A 270 -41.19 54.40 -13.61
CA PRO A 270 -42.46 54.02 -14.18
C PRO A 270 -42.70 54.86 -15.44
N TRP A 271 -43.02 54.19 -16.54
CA TRP A 271 -43.48 54.82 -17.77
C TRP A 271 -44.88 55.39 -17.50
N LEU A 272 -44.98 56.73 -17.47
CA LEU A 272 -46.23 57.47 -17.61
C LEU A 272 -46.51 57.68 -19.10
#